data_AF-A0A420A609-F1
#
_entry.id   AF-A0A420A609-F1
#
_cell.length_a   1.000
_cell.length_b   1.000
_cell.length_c   1.000
_cell.angle_alpha   90.00
_cell.angle_beta   90.00
_cell.angle_gamma   90.00
#
_symmetry.space_group_name_H-M   'P 1'
#
loop_
_entity.id
_entity.type
_entity.pdbx_description
1 polymer ?
#
loop_
_entity_poly.entity_id
_entity_poly.type
_entity_poly.pdbx_seq_one_letter_code
_entity_poly.pdbx_strand_id
1 'polypeptide(L)'
;MERADFLAATRQLAAAAEILARSGPKDRRSDAQQMLAFFRQYDSPGPGLNAFATSDDALIARTGHAALTMAGRNEFAASHALLQQARSLLPPT
;
A
#
# COMPACT_ATOMS: atom_id res chain seq x y z
N MET A 1 11.60 8.70 9.15
CA MET A 1 10.51 7.77 9.42
C MET A 1 11.09 6.59 10.19
N GLU A 2 10.49 6.20 11.31
CA GLU A 2 10.94 4.99 12.01
C GLU A 2 10.49 3.74 11.24
N ARG A 3 11.19 2.62 11.39
CA ARG A 3 10.81 1.36 10.74
C ARG A 3 9.36 0.95 11.03
N ALA A 4 8.87 1.27 12.24
CA ALA A 4 7.50 1.01 12.66
C ALA A 4 6.47 1.79 11.82
N ASP A 5 6.77 3.05 11.47
CA ASP A 5 5.89 3.89 10.64
C ASP A 5 5.82 3.36 9.20
N PHE A 6 6.95 2.91 8.64
CA PHE A 6 6.98 2.30 7.30
C PHE A 6 6.13 1.02 7.26
N LEU A 7 6.26 0.15 8.27
CA LEU A 7 5.43 -1.05 8.40
C LEU A 7 3.95 -0.72 8.58
N ALA A 8 3.63 0.34 9.33
CA ALA A 8 2.26 0.81 9.46
C ALA A 8 1.71 1.29 8.10
N ALA A 9 2.52 2.02 7.32
CA ALA A 9 2.15 2.49 5.99
C ALA A 9 1.91 1.34 5.00
N THR A 10 2.80 0.35 4.95
CA THR A 10 2.62 -0.82 4.06
C THR A 10 1.42 -1.66 4.46
N ARG A 11 1.11 -1.78 5.76
CA ARG A 11 -0.14 -2.40 6.24
C ARG A 11 -1.38 -1.62 5.84
N GLN A 12 -1.36 -0.29 5.88
CA GLN A 12 -2.47 0.54 5.40
C GLN A 12 -2.70 0.37 3.90
N LEU A 13 -1.62 0.28 3.11
CA LEU A 13 -1.69 -0.01 1.67
C LEU A 13 -2.27 -1.40 1.40
N ALA A 14 -1.84 -2.41 2.15
CA ALA A 14 -2.39 -3.77 2.06
C ALA A 14 -3.89 -3.79 2.41
N ALA A 15 -4.31 -3.11 3.49
CA ALA A 15 -5.71 -3.02 3.88
C ALA A 15 -6.56 -2.31 2.81
N ALA A 16 -6.05 -1.23 2.23
CA ALA A 16 -6.73 -0.53 1.13
C ALA A 16 -6.90 -1.43 -0.11
N ALA A 17 -5.85 -2.18 -0.48
CA ALA A 17 -5.89 -3.14 -1.58
C ALA A 17 -6.86 -4.30 -1.29
N GLU A 18 -6.94 -4.78 -0.04
CA GLU A 18 -7.90 -5.81 0.37
C GLU A 18 -9.36 -5.33 0.25
N ILE A 19 -9.66 -4.13 0.73
CA ILE A 19 -11.00 -3.52 0.60
C ILE A 19 -11.36 -3.40 -0.89
N LEU A 20 -10.43 -2.93 -1.72
CA LEU A 20 -10.64 -2.80 -3.17
C LEU A 20 -10.83 -4.17 -3.84
N ALA A 21 -10.06 -5.19 -3.46
CA ALA A 21 -10.17 -6.54 -4.00
C ALA A 21 -11.51 -7.21 -3.65
N ARG A 22 -12.05 -6.93 -2.45
CA ARG A 22 -13.31 -7.52 -1.97
C ARG A 22 -14.54 -6.77 -2.47
N SER A 23 -14.51 -5.44 -2.38
CA SER A 23 -15.69 -4.58 -2.54
C SER A 23 -15.64 -3.71 -3.79
N GLY A 24 -14.48 -3.60 -4.44
CA GLY A 24 -14.29 -2.73 -5.60
C GLY A 24 -14.95 -3.23 -6.89
N PRO A 25 -14.87 -2.44 -7.97
CA PRO A 25 -15.34 -2.80 -9.31
C PRO A 25 -14.64 -4.04 -9.86
N LYS A 26 -15.37 -4.91 -10.58
CA LYS A 26 -14.86 -6.22 -11.06
C LYS A 26 -13.58 -6.10 -11.89
N ASP A 27 -13.48 -5.05 -12.69
CA ASP A 27 -12.34 -4.72 -13.55
C ASP A 27 -11.06 -4.39 -12.76
N ARG A 28 -11.18 -3.97 -11.49
CA ARG A 28 -10.03 -3.61 -10.64
C ARG A 28 -9.70 -4.64 -9.57
N ARG A 29 -10.58 -5.62 -9.32
CA ARG A 29 -10.36 -6.63 -8.27
C ARG A 29 -9.10 -7.46 -8.51
N SER A 30 -8.86 -7.89 -9.74
CA SER A 30 -7.69 -8.70 -10.08
C SER A 30 -6.38 -7.94 -9.86
N ASP A 31 -6.34 -6.65 -10.24
CA ASP A 31 -5.16 -5.81 -9.99
C ASP A 31 -4.98 -5.53 -8.48
N ALA A 32 -6.07 -5.25 -7.76
CA ALA A 32 -6.06 -5.07 -6.31
C ALA A 32 -5.56 -6.32 -5.56
N GLN A 33 -5.86 -7.53 -6.05
CA GLN A 33 -5.31 -8.77 -5.47
C GLN A 33 -3.80 -8.88 -5.67
N GLN A 34 -3.28 -8.52 -6.84
CA GLN A 34 -1.83 -8.49 -7.09
C GLN A 34 -1.14 -7.45 -6.20
N MET A 35 -1.75 -6.27 -6.04
CA MET A 35 -1.28 -5.22 -5.14
C MET A 35 -1.27 -5.68 -3.68
N LEU A 36 -2.33 -6.36 -3.22
CA LEU A 36 -2.39 -6.92 -1.87
C LEU A 36 -1.24 -7.90 -1.63
N ALA A 37 -0.97 -8.79 -2.58
CA ALA A 37 0.15 -9.72 -2.49
C ALA A 37 1.50 -8.99 -2.41
N PHE A 38 1.68 -7.96 -3.25
CA PHE A 38 2.89 -7.12 -3.24
C PHE A 38 3.10 -6.41 -1.89
N PHE A 39 2.10 -5.69 -1.36
CA PHE A 39 2.26 -4.95 -0.11
C PHE A 39 2.45 -5.87 1.11
N ARG A 40 1.91 -7.10 1.09
CA ARG A 40 2.12 -8.09 2.16
C ARG A 40 3.55 -8.60 2.26
N GLN A 41 4.36 -8.50 1.20
CA GLN A 41 5.78 -8.89 1.24
C GLN A 41 6.59 -8.05 2.25
N TYR A 42 6.11 -6.84 2.57
CA TYR A 42 6.76 -5.93 3.51
C TYR A 42 6.37 -6.17 4.98
N ASP A 43 5.40 -7.05 5.29
CA ASP A 43 5.05 -7.38 6.70
C ASP A 43 6.10 -8.32 7.32
N SER A 44 6.72 -9.18 6.48
CA SER A 44 7.79 -10.09 6.87
C SER A 44 9.08 -9.74 6.12
N PRO A 45 9.71 -8.58 6.38
CA PRO A 45 10.95 -8.21 5.73
C PRO A 45 12.02 -9.23 6.11
N GLY A 46 12.59 -9.90 5.10
CA GLY A 46 13.79 -10.72 5.30
C GLY A 46 14.93 -9.90 5.93
N PRO A 47 15.97 -10.54 6.47
CA PRO A 47 17.03 -9.89 7.26
C PRO A 47 17.82 -8.77 6.55
N GLY A 48 17.57 -8.49 5.27
CA GLY A 48 18.22 -7.44 4.48
C GLY A 48 17.47 -6.10 4.37
N LEU A 49 16.21 -5.99 4.81
CA LEU A 49 15.43 -4.74 4.75
C LEU A 49 15.75 -3.84 5.97
N ASN A 50 16.99 -3.37 6.05
CA ASN A 50 17.37 -2.26 6.92
C ASN A 50 17.04 -0.94 6.21
N ALA A 51 15.78 -0.53 6.29
CA ALA A 51 15.32 0.73 5.70
C ALA A 51 15.86 1.91 6.53
N PHE A 52 16.83 2.64 5.99
CA PHE A 52 17.13 4.00 6.40
C PHE A 52 15.96 4.91 5.98
N ALA A 53 15.56 5.83 6.85
CA ALA A 53 14.51 6.80 6.58
C ALA A 53 14.82 7.63 5.32
N THR A 54 14.07 7.45 4.25
CA THR A 54 14.15 8.26 3.03
C THR A 54 12.99 9.25 2.94
N SER A 55 13.10 10.25 2.06
CA SER A 55 11.99 11.16 1.74
C SER A 55 10.77 10.40 1.19
N ASP A 56 11.01 9.27 0.53
CA ASP A 56 9.97 8.42 -0.04
C ASP A 56 9.13 7.74 1.05
N ASP A 57 9.68 7.47 2.23
CA ASP A 57 8.95 6.85 3.33
C ASP A 57 7.81 7.76 3.85
N ALA A 58 8.10 9.07 4.00
CA ALA A 58 7.09 10.05 4.40
C ALA A 58 5.97 10.17 3.37
N LEU A 59 6.31 10.07 2.08
CA LEU A 59 5.34 10.03 1.00
C LEU A 59 4.52 8.74 1.04
N ILE A 60 5.16 7.58 1.22
CA ILE A 60 4.51 6.27 1.34
C ILE A 60 3.50 6.25 2.49
N ALA A 61 3.82 6.81 3.66
CA ALA A 61 2.87 6.86 4.78
C ALA A 61 1.65 7.74 4.48
N ARG A 62 1.84 8.91 3.88
CA ARG A 62 0.72 9.78 3.47
C ARG A 62 -0.15 9.09 2.42
N THR A 63 0.47 8.43 1.45
CA THR A 63 -0.22 7.69 0.40
C THR A 63 -0.97 6.48 0.98
N GLY A 64 -0.39 5.74 1.91
CA GLY A 64 -1.04 4.63 2.60
C GLY A 64 -2.29 5.06 3.37
N HIS A 65 -2.17 6.12 4.15
CA HIS A 65 -3.31 6.69 4.88
C HIS A 65 -4.42 7.19 3.94
N ALA A 66 -4.05 7.90 2.87
CA ALA A 66 -4.99 8.39 1.88
C ALA A 66 -5.68 7.23 1.12
N ALA A 67 -4.94 6.21 0.70
CA ALA A 67 -5.47 5.06 -0.04
C ALA A 67 -6.50 4.29 0.79
N LEU A 68 -6.21 4.09 2.08
CA LEU A 68 -7.13 3.45 3.02
C LEU A 68 -8.38 4.29 3.27
N THR A 69 -8.22 5.59 3.45
CA THR A 69 -9.34 6.51 3.63
C THR A 69 -10.27 6.50 2.42
N MET A 70 -9.72 6.56 1.20
CA MET A 70 -10.51 6.49 -0.04
C MET A 70 -11.20 5.13 -0.18
N ALA A 71 -10.51 4.03 0.11
CA ALA A 71 -11.10 2.68 0.07
C ALA A 71 -12.27 2.54 1.04
N GLY A 72 -12.12 3.03 2.28
CA GLY A 72 -13.16 3.01 3.30
C GLY A 72 -14.38 3.87 2.95
N ARG A 73 -14.20 4.91 2.13
CA ARG A 73 -15.27 5.76 1.60
C ARG A 73 -15.90 5.22 0.31
N ASN A 74 -15.50 4.03 -0.15
CA ASN A 74 -15.84 3.45 -1.45
C ASN A 74 -15.38 4.27 -2.66
N GLU A 75 -14.42 5.18 -2.48
CA GLU A 75 -13.76 5.94 -3.55
C GLU A 75 -12.68 5.07 -4.22
N PHE A 76 -13.12 3.96 -4.80
CA PHE A 76 -12.26 2.88 -5.28
C PHE A 76 -11.30 3.30 -6.40
N ALA A 77 -11.70 4.23 -7.26
CA ALA A 77 -10.81 4.75 -8.32
C ALA A 77 -9.65 5.57 -7.73
N ALA A 78 -9.93 6.42 -6.73
CA ALA A 78 -8.92 7.22 -6.06
C ALA A 78 -7.98 6.33 -5.22
N SER A 79 -8.56 5.38 -4.47
CA SER A 79 -7.77 4.39 -3.73
C SER A 79 -6.84 3.60 -4.66
N HIS A 80 -7.35 3.11 -5.80
CA HIS A 80 -6.56 2.37 -6.78
C HIS A 80 -5.38 3.19 -7.35
N ALA A 81 -5.61 4.47 -7.70
CA ALA A 81 -4.55 5.35 -8.17
C ALA A 81 -3.45 5.57 -7.11
N LEU A 82 -3.84 5.73 -5.84
CA LEU A 82 -2.89 5.88 -4.73
C LEU A 82 -2.10 4.58 -4.49
N LEU A 83 -2.73 3.41 -4.64
CA LEU A 83 -2.03 2.12 -4.58
C LEU A 83 -1.01 1.99 -5.71
N GLN A 84 -1.34 2.42 -6.94
CA GLN A 84 -0.39 2.42 -8.06
C GLN A 84 0.79 3.34 -7.80
N GLN A 85 0.53 4.54 -7.27
CA GLN A 85 1.59 5.47 -6.87
C GLN A 85 2.49 4.84 -5.80
N ALA A 86 1.92 4.29 -4.72
CA ALA A 86 2.71 3.67 -3.67
C ALA A 86 3.56 2.50 -4.17
N ARG A 87 3.04 1.69 -5.09
CA ARG A 87 3.79 0.59 -5.72
C ARG A 87 5.00 1.10 -6.51
N SER A 88 4.91 2.26 -7.15
CA SER A 88 6.03 2.87 -7.90
C SER A 88 7.15 3.44 -7.01
N LEU A 89 6.83 3.73 -5.75
CA LEU A 89 7.77 4.28 -4.76
C LEU A 89 8.50 3.18 -3.98
N LEU A 90 7.96 1.96 -3.97
CA LEU A 90 8.54 0.85 -3.25
C LEU A 90 9.52 0.07 -4.12
N PRO A 91 10.71 -0.29 -3.60
CA PRO A 91 11.67 -1.09 -4.34
C PRO A 91 11.10 -2.47 -4.66
N PRO A 92 11.37 -3.06 -5.83
CA PRO A 92 11.05 -4.46 -6.05
C PRO A 92 11.80 -5.31 -5.02
N THR A 93 11.06 -6.09 -4.21
CA THR A 93 11.62 -7.04 -3.23
C THR A 93 12.16 -8.30 -3.87
#